data_AF-A0A7K9WK79-F1
#
_entry.id   AF-A0A7K9WK79-F1
#
_cell.length_a   1.000
_cell.length_b   1.000
_cell.length_c   1.000
_cell.angle_alpha   90.00
_cell.angle_beta   90.00
_cell.angle_gamma   90.00
#
_symmetry.space_group_name_H-M   'P 1'
#
loop_
_entity.id
_entity.type
_entity.pdbx_description
1 polymer ?
#
loop_
_entity_poly.entity_id
_entity_poly.type
_entity_poly.pdbx_seq_one_letter_code
_entity_poly.pdbx_strand_id
1 'polypeptide(L)' 'ILEANGNLSCRCLKSTRAFIPLQKYSSIEVWPVGSSCRRLEVVIKLKSLKSVCVDPDTPWVKKLLQDLPHL' A
#
# COMPACT_ATOMS: atom_id res chain seq x y z
N ILE A 1 -12.79 -22.91 -19.66
CA ILE A 1 -12.78 -21.75 -18.73
C ILE A 1 -11.68 -22.06 -17.73
N LEU A 2 -10.50 -21.42 -17.81
CA LEU A 2 -9.47 -21.63 -16.79
C LEU A 2 -9.93 -20.90 -15.52
N GLU A 3 -10.46 -21.65 -14.57
CA GLU A 3 -10.60 -21.18 -13.19
C GLU A 3 -9.19 -21.03 -12.63
N ALA A 4 -8.65 -19.83 -12.68
CA ALA A 4 -7.50 -19.47 -11.87
C ALA A 4 -7.97 -19.40 -10.41
N ASN A 5 -8.05 -20.55 -9.75
CA ASN A 5 -7.93 -20.67 -8.30
C ASN A 5 -6.48 -20.30 -7.90
N GLY A 6 -6.07 -19.08 -8.25
CA GLY A 6 -4.88 -18.47 -7.68
C GLY A 6 -5.23 -18.14 -6.24
N ASN A 7 -4.57 -18.80 -5.30
CA ASN A 7 -4.72 -18.49 -3.89
C ASN A 7 -4.34 -17.01 -3.68
N LEU A 8 -5.34 -16.14 -3.51
CA LEU A 8 -5.10 -14.70 -3.32
C LEU A 8 -4.42 -14.52 -1.97
N SER A 9 -3.17 -14.08 -1.99
CA SER A 9 -2.34 -13.86 -0.81
C SER A 9 -1.83 -12.42 -0.85
N CYS A 10 -2.72 -11.50 -0.50
CA CYS A 10 -2.38 -10.10 -0.32
C CYS A 10 -1.57 -9.92 0.97
N ARG A 11 -0.57 -9.02 0.93
CA ARG A 11 0.32 -8.77 2.08
C ARG A 11 -0.39 -8.04 3.20
N CYS A 12 -1.37 -7.22 2.86
CA CYS A 12 -2.13 -6.42 3.79
C CYS A 12 -3.50 -7.08 4.06
N LEU A 13 -3.75 -7.46 5.31
CA LEU A 13 -5.05 -7.96 5.76
C LEU A 13 -6.07 -6.83 6.00
N LYS A 14 -5.59 -5.66 6.43
CA LYS A 14 -6.40 -4.47 6.69
C LYS A 14 -5.64 -3.23 6.22
N SER A 15 -6.36 -2.22 5.78
CA SER A 15 -5.83 -0.90 5.45
C SER A 15 -6.47 0.18 6.33
N THR A 16 -5.76 1.30 6.50
CA THR A 16 -6.32 2.51 7.11
C THR A 16 -6.44 3.64 6.11
N ARG A 17 -7.42 4.51 6.32
CA ARG A 17 -7.61 5.79 5.61
C ARG A 17 -7.03 6.98 6.38
N ALA A 18 -6.65 6.76 7.65
CA ALA A 18 -6.13 7.81 8.52
C ALA A 18 -4.83 8.39 7.94
N PHE A 19 -4.75 9.72 7.93
CA PHE A 19 -3.55 10.43 7.47
C PHE A 19 -2.35 10.12 8.36
N ILE A 20 -1.18 9.91 7.75
CA ILE A 20 0.08 9.73 8.45
C ILE A 20 1.03 10.85 8.01
N PRO A 21 1.61 11.65 8.93
CA PRO A 21 2.57 12.69 8.56
C PRO A 21 3.86 12.10 7.96
N LEU A 22 4.34 12.68 6.84
CA LEU A 22 5.56 12.28 6.13
C LEU A 22 6.80 12.15 7.03
N GLN A 23 6.92 13.01 8.05
CA GLN A 23 8.03 13.00 9.01
C GLN A 23 8.17 11.67 9.78
N LYS A 24 7.07 10.88 9.87
CA LYS A 24 7.05 9.57 10.53
C LYS A 24 7.55 8.44 9.62
N TYR A 25 7.73 8.68 8.33
CA TYR A 25 8.01 7.64 7.35
C TYR A 25 9.49 7.28 7.43
N SER A 26 9.77 5.99 7.35
CA SER A 26 11.09 5.43 7.12
C SER A 26 11.25 5.04 5.65
N SER A 27 10.22 4.43 5.05
CA SER A 27 10.16 4.12 3.64
C SER A 27 8.72 3.81 3.21
N ILE A 28 8.50 3.78 1.89
CA ILE A 28 7.21 3.45 1.28
C ILE A 28 7.46 2.24 0.36
N GLU A 29 6.59 1.25 0.45
CA GLU A 29 6.56 0.11 -0.47
C GLU A 29 5.24 0.10 -1.23
N VAL A 30 5.33 -0.04 -2.55
CA VAL A 30 4.17 -0.10 -3.45
C VAL A 30 4.19 -1.45 -4.15
N TRP A 31 3.14 -2.24 -3.94
CA TRP A 31 2.97 -3.55 -4.55
C TRP A 31 1.83 -3.47 -5.58
N PRO A 32 2.15 -3.55 -6.88
CA PRO A 32 1.15 -3.40 -7.94
C PRO A 32 0.17 -4.59 -7.95
N VAL A 33 -0.96 -4.39 -8.63
CA VAL A 33 -1.93 -5.45 -8.92
C VAL A 33 -1.25 -6.59 -9.68
N GLY A 34 -1.45 -7.83 -9.23
CA GLY A 34 -0.85 -9.02 -9.82
C GLY A 34 -1.70 -10.28 -9.67
N SER A 35 -1.16 -11.42 -10.12
CA SER A 35 -1.84 -12.71 -10.06
C SER A 35 -2.10 -13.20 -8.63
N SER A 36 -1.23 -12.85 -7.68
CA SER A 36 -1.35 -13.20 -6.26
C SER A 36 -2.21 -12.23 -5.45
N CYS A 37 -2.43 -11.01 -5.92
CA CYS A 37 -3.23 -10.01 -5.22
C CYS A 37 -3.84 -9.01 -6.23
N ARG A 38 -5.17 -8.95 -6.29
CA ARG A 38 -5.92 -8.14 -7.28
C ARG A 38 -6.09 -6.66 -6.89
N ARG A 39 -5.32 -6.19 -5.90
CA ARG A 39 -5.40 -4.83 -5.35
C ARG A 39 -4.01 -4.23 -5.26
N LEU A 40 -3.92 -2.93 -5.49
CA LEU A 40 -2.72 -2.15 -5.19
C LEU A 40 -2.54 -2.14 -3.67
N GLU A 41 -1.34 -2.49 -3.19
CA GLU A 41 -1.01 -2.40 -1.76
C GLU A 41 0.06 -1.34 -1.56
N VAL A 42 -0.23 -0.38 -0.69
CA VAL A 42 0.72 0.66 -0.27
C VAL A 42 1.02 0.45 1.20
N VAL A 43 2.29 0.23 1.52
CA VAL A 43 2.77 0.02 2.89
C VAL A 43 3.71 1.15 3.25
N ILE A 44 3.39 1.85 4.35
CA ILE A 44 4.26 2.85 4.94
C ILE A 44 5.00 2.19 6.10
N LYS A 45 6.32 2.06 5.98
CA LYS A 45 7.19 1.70 7.09
C LYS A 45 7.48 2.96 7.89
N LEU A 46 7.13 2.97 9.17
CA LEU A 46 7.35 4.10 10.06
C LEU A 46 8.74 4.00 10.71
N LYS A 47 9.31 5.15 11.10
CA LYS A 47 10.55 5.20 11.91
C LYS A 47 10.46 4.43 13.22
N SER A 48 9.24 4.23 13.72
CA SER A 48 8.93 3.38 14.88
C SER A 48 9.00 1.87 14.59
N LEU A 49 9.48 1.46 13.41
CA LEU A 49 9.54 0.07 12.91
C LEU A 49 8.16 -0.58 12.65
N LYS A 50 7.06 0.14 12.89
CA LYS A 50 5.71 -0.31 12.54
C LYS A 50 5.48 -0.18 11.03
N SER A 51 4.81 -1.18 10.44
CA SER A 51 4.34 -1.14 9.06
C SER A 51 2.83 -0.90 9.04
N VAL A 52 2.38 0.04 8.21
CA VAL A 52 0.96 0.39 8.08
C VAL A 52 0.54 0.30 6.63
N CYS A 53 -0.43 -0.56 6.35
CA CYS A 53 -1.09 -0.62 5.06
C CYS A 53 -2.11 0.52 4.95
N VAL A 54 -2.07 1.27 3.85
CA VAL A 54 -2.98 2.38 3.61
C VAL A 54 -3.85 2.14 2.39
N ASP A 55 -5.05 2.72 2.41
CA ASP A 55 -6.02 2.56 1.33
C ASP A 55 -5.64 3.46 0.13
N PRO A 56 -5.23 2.87 -1.02
CA PRO A 56 -4.79 3.63 -2.19
C PRO A 56 -5.88 4.52 -2.79
N ASP A 57 -7.15 4.28 -2.46
CA ASP A 57 -8.25 5.11 -2.96
C ASP A 57 -8.43 6.43 -2.20
N THR A 58 -7.73 6.60 -1.08
CA THR A 58 -7.81 7.81 -0.25
C THR A 58 -7.08 9.00 -0.94
N PRO A 59 -7.64 10.22 -0.95
CA PRO A 59 -7.04 11.36 -1.66
C PRO A 59 -5.58 11.66 -1.31
N TRP A 60 -5.20 11.58 -0.03
CA TRP A 60 -3.82 11.85 0.39
C TRP A 60 -2.85 10.74 -0.04
N VAL A 61 -3.31 9.49 -0.15
CA VAL A 61 -2.49 8.37 -0.65
C VAL A 61 -2.29 8.51 -2.16
N LYS A 62 -3.32 8.91 -2.90
CA LYS A 62 -3.18 9.23 -4.34
C LYS A 62 -2.16 10.35 -4.56
N LYS A 63 -2.24 11.40 -3.75
CA LYS A 63 -1.27 12.51 -3.80
C LYS A 63 0.15 12.02 -3.45
N LEU A 64 0.30 11.22 -2.40
CA LEU A 64 1.58 10.59 -2.05
C LEU A 64 2.17 9.79 -3.22
N LEU A 65 1.36 8.98 -3.91
CA LEU A 65 1.80 8.17 -5.04
C LEU A 65 2.22 9.02 -6.26
N GLN A 66 1.56 10.16 -6.47
CA GLN A 66 1.95 11.12 -7.51
C GLN A 66 3.28 11.83 -7.19
N ASP A 67 3.52 12.10 -5.90
CA ASP A 67 4.72 12.82 -5.44
C ASP A 67 5.93 11.89 -5.23
N LEU A 68 5.72 10.56 -5.13
CA LEU A 68 6.78 9.55 -4.91
C LEU A 68 8.01 9.68 -5.83
N PRO A 69 7.89 9.95 -7.14
CA PRO A 69 9.06 10.14 -8.01
C PRO A 69 9.94 11.35 -7.65
N HIS A 70 9.48 12.22 -6.76
CA HIS A 70 10.13 13.47 -6.35
C HIS A 70 10.46 13.52 -4.85
N LEU A 71 10.17 12.46 -4.09
CA LEU A 71 10.44 12.31 -2.66
C LEU A 71 11.79 11.63 -2.41
#